data_AF-A0A4Y9SJJ2-F1
#
_entry.id   AF-A0A4Y9SJJ2-F1
#
_cell.length_a   1.000
_cell.length_b   1.000
_cell.length_c   1.000
_cell.angle_alpha   90.00
_cell.angle_beta   90.00
_cell.angle_gamma   90.00
#
_symmetry.space_group_name_H-M   'P 1'
#
loop_
_entity.id
_entity.type
_entity.pdbx_description
1 polymer ?
#
loop_
_entity_poly.entity_id
_entity_poly.type
_entity_poly.pdbx_seq_one_letter_code
_entity_poly.pdbx_strand_id
1 'polypeptide(L)'
;MMMRLLMSVTLFGVAGVAAAQVYKSVGPDGKVTYSDRPPLEASAKVEVLRAGVAMPAPATPILPAQKAKPAPPQLDPHDEEWGEEAPNQAATARVKQPARGTAPPPAAPPAAKPVPAKELLAPGVRSALGKKALFESSSSMCFGTGAIDKMFYARALEKWLSRNQSVISKAQTALANEFTPQERAAIEQTARTQAEAQLGWVSNQKARDLIQWCGDNANRIERGSADLQGEAGVSALMEFDPARMR
;
A
#
# COMPACT_ATOMS: atom_id res chain seq x y z
N MET A 1 24.21 53.62 -27.72
CA MET A 1 24.14 53.15 -29.12
C MET A 1 24.20 51.63 -29.08
N MET A 2 23.08 50.94 -29.36
CA MET A 2 22.89 50.07 -30.53
C MET A 2 24.02 49.03 -30.69
N MET A 3 23.79 47.71 -30.73
CA MET A 3 22.89 47.05 -31.67
C MET A 3 22.60 45.59 -31.23
N ARG A 4 21.33 45.20 -31.39
CA ARG A 4 20.81 43.83 -31.41
C ARG A 4 21.46 43.00 -32.53
N LEU A 5 21.73 41.72 -32.30
CA LEU A 5 21.52 40.71 -33.34
C LEU A 5 20.96 39.42 -32.71
N LEU A 6 19.70 39.18 -33.03
CA LEU A 6 18.96 37.94 -32.81
C LEU A 6 19.48 36.86 -33.75
N MET A 7 19.65 35.63 -33.28
CA MET A 7 19.46 34.47 -34.13
C MET A 7 18.79 33.33 -33.34
N SER A 8 17.47 33.32 -33.45
CA SER A 8 16.58 32.22 -33.06
C SER A 8 16.75 31.06 -34.04
N VAL A 9 17.04 29.86 -33.53
CA VAL A 9 16.79 28.59 -34.23
C VAL A 9 15.78 27.81 -33.40
N THR A 10 14.52 27.92 -33.80
CA THR A 10 13.38 27.23 -33.19
C THR A 10 13.23 25.87 -33.86
N LEU A 11 13.73 24.82 -33.22
CA LEU A 11 13.53 23.44 -33.65
C LEU A 11 12.15 22.96 -33.15
N PHE A 12 11.13 23.07 -34.00
CA PHE A 12 9.79 22.50 -33.73
C PHE A 12 9.86 20.97 -33.87
N GLY A 13 9.98 20.29 -32.73
CA GLY A 13 9.75 18.84 -32.64
C GLY A 13 8.25 18.56 -32.75
N VAL A 14 7.85 17.85 -33.81
CA VAL A 14 6.48 17.37 -34.00
C VAL A 14 6.23 16.27 -32.95
N ALA A 15 5.61 16.62 -31.84
CA ALA A 15 5.11 15.64 -30.89
C ALA A 15 3.96 14.87 -31.56
N GLY A 16 4.18 13.58 -31.82
CA GLY A 16 3.13 12.68 -32.29
C GLY A 16 1.99 12.67 -31.28
N VAL A 17 0.82 13.16 -31.69
CA VAL A 17 -0.42 13.00 -30.93
C VAL A 17 -0.76 11.52 -30.95
N ALA A 18 -0.45 10.80 -29.88
CA ALA A 18 -0.97 9.46 -29.68
C ALA A 18 -2.49 9.56 -29.51
N ALA A 19 -3.23 9.24 -30.57
CA ALA A 19 -4.69 9.15 -30.50
C ALA A 19 -5.04 8.09 -29.45
N ALA A 20 -5.69 8.50 -28.37
CA ALA A 20 -6.19 7.60 -27.34
C ALA A 20 -7.19 6.64 -27.99
N GLN A 21 -6.78 5.38 -28.18
CA GLN A 21 -7.64 4.33 -28.70
C GLN A 21 -8.41 3.75 -27.51
N VAL A 22 -9.72 4.02 -27.45
CA VAL A 22 -10.61 3.41 -26.46
C VAL A 22 -11.08 2.07 -27.01
N TYR A 23 -10.73 0.99 -26.34
CA TYR A 23 -11.12 -0.36 -26.74
C TYR A 23 -12.46 -0.74 -26.11
N LYS A 24 -13.37 -1.26 -26.92
CA LYS A 24 -14.68 -1.76 -26.48
C LYS A 24 -14.63 -3.29 -26.43
N SER A 25 -14.93 -3.89 -25.27
CA SER A 25 -15.14 -5.33 -25.12
C SER A 25 -16.60 -5.62 -24.80
N VAL A 26 -17.13 -6.70 -25.37
CA VAL A 26 -18.48 -7.19 -25.07
C VAL A 26 -18.35 -8.53 -24.38
N GLY A 27 -18.83 -8.61 -23.14
CA GLY A 27 -18.84 -9.85 -22.37
C GLY A 27 -19.89 -10.85 -22.89
N PRO A 28 -19.78 -12.13 -22.51
CA PRO A 28 -20.78 -13.15 -22.87
C PRO A 28 -22.18 -12.87 -22.30
N ASP A 29 -22.27 -11.98 -21.31
CA ASP A 29 -23.51 -11.44 -20.73
C ASP A 29 -24.09 -10.24 -21.51
N GLY A 30 -23.46 -9.84 -22.62
CA GLY A 30 -23.88 -8.71 -23.44
C GLY A 30 -23.48 -7.34 -22.89
N LYS A 31 -22.75 -7.27 -21.76
CA LYS A 31 -22.30 -6.00 -21.21
C LYS A 31 -21.12 -5.45 -21.96
N VAL A 32 -21.15 -4.14 -22.20
CA VAL A 32 -20.09 -3.41 -22.89
C VAL A 32 -19.16 -2.75 -21.87
N THR A 33 -17.87 -3.05 -21.95
CA THR A 33 -16.82 -2.40 -21.14
C THR A 33 -15.89 -1.61 -22.05
N TYR A 34 -15.51 -0.40 -21.65
CA TYR A 34 -14.54 0.43 -22.36
C TYR A 34 -13.24 0.49 -21.56
N SER A 35 -12.10 0.25 -22.22
CA SER A 35 -10.78 0.24 -21.60
C SER A 35 -9.78 1.02 -22.44
N ASP A 36 -8.98 1.87 -21.80
CA ASP A 36 -7.86 2.58 -22.43
C ASP A 36 -6.60 1.69 -22.53
N ARG A 37 -6.64 0.49 -21.96
CA ARG A 37 -5.54 -0.48 -22.05
C ARG A 37 -5.84 -1.51 -23.14
N PRO A 38 -4.89 -1.78 -24.05
CA PRO A 38 -5.06 -2.82 -25.08
C PRO A 38 -5.26 -4.19 -24.41
N PRO A 39 -6.20 -5.02 -24.90
CA PRO A 39 -6.44 -6.35 -24.32
C PRO A 39 -5.19 -7.24 -24.43
N LEU A 40 -4.84 -7.93 -23.35
CA LEU A 40 -3.66 -8.82 -23.29
C LEU A 40 -3.88 -10.19 -23.96
N GLU A 41 -5.14 -10.57 -24.24
CA GLU A 41 -5.51 -11.90 -24.74
C GLU A 41 -6.15 -11.82 -26.14
N ALA A 42 -5.64 -12.61 -27.09
CA ALA A 42 -5.97 -12.56 -28.52
C ALA A 42 -7.34 -13.12 -28.92
N SER A 43 -8.18 -13.55 -27.96
CA SER A 43 -9.39 -14.33 -28.24
C SER A 43 -10.71 -13.56 -28.10
N ALA A 44 -10.68 -12.26 -27.81
CA ALA A 44 -11.87 -11.43 -27.75
C ALA A 44 -12.15 -10.75 -29.10
N LYS A 45 -13.41 -10.76 -29.56
CA LYS A 45 -13.84 -10.08 -30.78
C LYS A 45 -13.86 -8.56 -30.52
N VAL A 46 -12.75 -7.88 -30.82
CA VAL A 46 -12.58 -6.43 -30.59
C VAL A 46 -12.97 -5.65 -31.83
N GLU A 47 -13.88 -4.69 -31.69
CA GLU A 47 -14.25 -3.73 -32.73
C GLU A 47 -13.64 -2.36 -32.36
N VAL A 48 -12.78 -1.82 -33.23
CA VAL A 48 -12.09 -0.54 -33.00
C VAL A 48 -12.98 0.60 -33.45
N LEU A 49 -13.47 1.41 -32.50
CA LEU A 49 -14.26 2.60 -32.80
C LEU A 49 -13.32 3.78 -33.10
N ARG A 50 -13.32 4.25 -34.34
CA ARG A 50 -12.61 5.48 -34.75
C ARG A 50 -13.38 6.69 -34.22
N ALA A 51 -12.74 7.54 -33.41
CA ALA A 51 -13.34 8.76 -32.88
C ALA A 51 -13.75 9.70 -34.03
N GLY A 52 -15.05 10.01 -34.15
CA GLY A 52 -15.53 10.93 -35.18
C GLY A 52 -17.05 11.07 -35.36
N VAL A 53 -17.89 10.26 -34.71
CA VAL A 53 -19.35 10.41 -34.83
C VAL A 53 -19.94 10.88 -33.50
N ALA A 54 -20.47 12.10 -33.50
CA ALA A 54 -21.23 12.65 -32.38
C ALA A 54 -22.48 11.78 -32.13
N MET A 55 -22.61 11.21 -30.93
CA MET A 55 -23.82 10.49 -30.51
C MET A 55 -24.72 11.40 -29.65
N PRO A 56 -26.06 11.23 -29.76
CA PRO A 56 -27.03 12.01 -29.01
C PRO A 56 -27.05 11.65 -27.52
N ALA A 57 -27.31 12.66 -26.68
CA ALA A 57 -27.37 12.55 -25.23
C ALA A 57 -28.49 11.61 -24.75
N PRO A 58 -28.25 10.77 -23.72
CA PRO A 58 -29.32 9.98 -23.10
C PRO A 58 -30.21 10.86 -22.22
N ALA A 59 -31.52 10.66 -22.32
CA ALA A 59 -32.52 11.28 -21.46
C ALA A 59 -32.38 10.80 -20.01
N THR A 60 -32.35 11.75 -19.07
CA THR A 60 -32.35 11.52 -17.63
C THR A 60 -33.64 10.85 -17.14
N PRO A 61 -33.58 9.72 -16.40
CA PRO A 61 -34.74 9.20 -15.70
C PRO A 61 -35.00 10.01 -14.42
N ILE A 62 -36.25 10.42 -14.24
CA ILE A 62 -36.75 11.10 -13.05
C ILE A 62 -36.94 10.04 -11.94
N LEU A 63 -36.23 10.17 -10.82
CA LEU A 63 -36.39 9.34 -9.63
C LEU A 63 -37.64 9.76 -8.83
N PRO A 64 -38.47 8.83 -8.34
CA PRO A 64 -39.55 9.16 -7.40
C PRO A 64 -39.02 9.43 -5.99
N ALA A 65 -39.73 10.31 -5.28
CA ALA A 65 -39.41 10.80 -3.93
C ALA A 65 -39.19 9.67 -2.92
N GLN A 66 -38.04 9.70 -2.23
CA GLN A 66 -37.76 8.81 -1.10
C GLN A 66 -38.56 9.23 0.13
N LYS A 67 -39.35 8.28 0.65
CA LYS A 67 -40.07 8.36 1.91
C LYS A 67 -39.06 8.39 3.07
N ALA A 68 -39.26 9.31 4.03
CA ALA A 68 -38.38 9.53 5.16
C ALA A 68 -38.09 8.24 5.96
N LYS A 69 -36.81 8.04 6.27
CA LYS A 69 -36.26 6.92 7.03
C LYS A 69 -36.53 7.11 8.53
N PRO A 70 -36.96 6.09 9.29
CA PRO A 70 -37.01 6.16 10.75
C PRO A 70 -35.59 6.25 11.35
N ALA A 71 -35.48 6.90 12.50
CA ALA A 71 -34.23 7.13 13.22
C ALA A 71 -33.43 5.83 13.43
N PRO A 72 -32.09 5.86 13.33
CA PRO A 72 -31.27 4.70 13.58
C PRO A 72 -31.42 4.22 15.03
N PRO A 73 -31.48 2.91 15.30
CA PRO A 73 -31.30 2.41 16.65
C PRO A 73 -29.92 2.83 17.15
N GLN A 74 -29.87 3.31 18.39
CA GLN A 74 -28.60 3.50 19.11
C GLN A 74 -27.90 2.15 19.14
N LEU A 75 -26.71 2.08 18.52
CA LEU A 75 -25.78 0.98 18.77
C LEU A 75 -25.27 1.16 20.19
N ASP A 76 -25.53 0.17 21.03
CA ASP A 76 -24.80 0.00 22.29
C ASP A 76 -23.29 0.02 21.97
N PRO A 77 -22.46 0.72 22.76
CA PRO A 77 -21.02 0.64 22.66
C PRO A 77 -20.62 -0.79 23.05
N HIS A 78 -20.53 -1.68 22.06
CA HIS A 78 -19.73 -2.86 22.23
C HIS A 78 -18.28 -2.42 22.20
N ASP A 79 -17.68 -2.46 23.40
CA ASP A 79 -16.25 -2.52 23.63
C ASP A 79 -15.68 -3.75 22.86
N GLU A 80 -15.48 -3.60 21.54
CA GLU A 80 -14.52 -4.41 20.80
C GLU A 80 -13.14 -3.79 21.01
N GLU A 81 -12.67 -3.98 22.23
CA GLU A 81 -11.26 -4.09 22.59
C GLU A 81 -10.64 -5.10 21.61
N TRP A 82 -10.01 -4.58 20.55
CA TRP A 82 -9.17 -5.35 19.65
C TRP A 82 -8.07 -5.98 20.49
N GLY A 83 -8.22 -7.29 20.74
CA GLY A 83 -7.44 -8.08 21.67
C GLY A 83 -5.96 -7.73 21.67
N GLU A 84 -5.55 -7.05 22.73
CA GLU A 84 -4.23 -7.25 23.30
C GLU A 84 -4.11 -8.74 23.61
N GLU A 85 -2.99 -9.31 23.18
CA GLU A 85 -2.60 -10.69 23.41
C GLU A 85 -2.90 -11.14 24.85
N ALA A 86 -3.51 -12.31 24.97
CA ALA A 86 -3.67 -13.00 26.23
C ALA A 86 -2.35 -12.97 27.03
N PRO A 87 -2.35 -12.58 28.31
CA PRO A 87 -1.18 -12.77 29.14
C PRO A 87 -0.95 -14.27 29.26
N ASN A 88 0.20 -14.71 28.75
CA ASN A 88 0.77 -16.01 29.05
C ASN A 88 0.97 -16.08 30.57
N GLN A 89 -0.06 -16.51 31.30
CA GLN A 89 0.01 -16.89 32.71
C GLN A 89 0.79 -18.20 32.79
N ALA A 90 2.10 -18.10 32.54
CA ALA A 90 3.05 -19.08 33.01
C ALA A 90 3.05 -18.99 34.53
N ALA A 91 2.41 -19.98 35.16
CA ALA A 91 2.45 -20.23 36.58
C ALA A 91 3.87 -20.00 37.12
N THR A 92 4.01 -19.01 38.00
CA THR A 92 5.20 -18.80 38.81
C THR A 92 5.33 -19.95 39.81
N ALA A 93 5.75 -21.13 39.35
CA ALA A 93 6.30 -22.15 40.20
C ALA A 93 7.60 -21.58 40.77
N ARG A 94 7.55 -21.16 42.04
CA ARG A 94 8.71 -20.71 42.82
C ARG A 94 9.63 -21.91 43.04
N VAL A 95 10.44 -22.22 42.03
CA VAL A 95 11.51 -23.22 42.13
C VAL A 95 12.48 -22.71 43.17
N LYS A 96 12.52 -23.42 44.30
CA LYS A 96 13.45 -23.21 45.41
C LYS A 96 14.86 -23.39 44.86
N GLN A 97 15.54 -22.27 44.61
CA GLN A 97 16.89 -22.24 44.06
C GLN A 97 17.82 -23.01 45.02
N PRO A 98 18.39 -24.15 44.62
CA PRO A 98 19.31 -24.88 45.50
C PRO A 98 20.55 -24.02 45.77
N ALA A 99 21.05 -24.11 47.00
CA ALA A 99 22.23 -23.39 47.45
C ALA A 99 23.38 -23.61 46.45
N ARG A 100 23.84 -22.48 45.89
CA ARG A 100 24.85 -22.40 44.84
C ARG A 100 26.17 -22.93 45.38
N GLY A 101 26.47 -24.20 45.12
CA GLY A 101 27.82 -24.72 45.23
C GLY A 101 28.76 -23.93 44.30
N THR A 102 30.00 -23.73 44.74
CA THR A 102 31.09 -23.06 44.02
C THR A 102 31.52 -23.88 42.79
N ALA A 103 30.63 -24.02 41.82
CA ALA A 103 30.98 -24.53 40.51
C ALA A 103 31.87 -23.47 39.80
N PRO A 104 32.97 -23.89 39.17
CA PRO A 104 33.80 -22.99 38.38
C PRO A 104 32.95 -22.30 37.30
N PRO A 105 33.25 -21.03 36.99
CA PRO A 105 32.47 -20.29 36.00
C PRO A 105 32.43 -21.07 34.68
N PRO A 106 31.23 -21.25 34.07
CA PRO A 106 31.12 -21.95 32.81
C PRO A 106 32.03 -21.27 31.78
N ALA A 107 32.75 -22.09 31.01
CA ALA A 107 33.62 -21.60 29.94
C ALA A 107 32.84 -20.62 29.06
N ALA A 108 33.47 -19.48 28.73
CA ALA A 108 32.84 -18.47 27.90
C ALA A 108 32.33 -19.12 26.60
N PRO A 109 31.05 -18.92 26.24
CA PRO A 109 30.53 -19.49 25.00
C PRO A 109 31.37 -18.98 23.82
N PRO A 110 31.60 -19.84 22.81
CA PRO A 110 32.36 -19.44 21.62
C PRO A 110 31.70 -18.22 20.99
N ALA A 111 32.52 -17.28 20.51
CA ALA A 111 32.04 -16.07 19.84
C ALA A 111 31.08 -16.43 18.70
N ALA A 112 29.86 -15.87 18.73
CA ALA A 112 28.86 -16.12 17.70
C ALA A 112 29.39 -15.64 16.34
N LYS A 113 29.11 -16.42 15.28
CA LYS A 113 29.43 -15.99 13.91
C LYS A 113 28.64 -14.71 13.59
N PRO A 114 29.25 -13.72 12.92
CA PRO A 114 28.54 -12.51 12.53
C PRO A 114 27.38 -12.86 11.59
N VAL A 115 26.19 -12.33 11.90
CA VAL A 115 24.99 -12.50 11.07
C VAL A 115 25.18 -11.69 9.78
N PRO A 116 24.93 -12.26 8.60
CA PRO A 116 25.01 -11.50 7.34
C PRO A 116 24.05 -10.31 7.36
N ALA A 117 24.51 -9.14 6.90
CA ALA A 117 23.71 -7.92 6.92
C ALA A 117 22.35 -8.06 6.22
N LYS A 118 22.30 -8.78 5.10
CA LYS A 118 21.06 -9.08 4.37
C LYS A 118 19.98 -9.74 5.24
N GLU A 119 20.37 -10.59 6.18
CA GLU A 119 19.44 -11.31 7.06
C GLU A 119 18.86 -10.37 8.13
N LEU A 120 19.65 -9.41 8.59
CA LEU A 120 19.21 -8.35 9.50
C LEU A 120 18.29 -7.33 8.81
N LEU A 121 18.53 -7.03 7.52
CA LEU A 121 17.78 -6.02 6.77
C LEU A 121 16.47 -6.55 6.17
N ALA A 122 16.40 -7.82 5.80
CA ALA A 122 15.25 -8.39 5.11
C ALA A 122 13.90 -8.19 5.83
N PRO A 123 13.78 -8.29 7.17
CA PRO A 123 12.54 -7.98 7.88
C PRO A 123 12.12 -6.51 7.74
N GLY A 124 13.05 -5.58 7.93
CA GLY A 124 12.77 -4.14 7.83
C GLY A 124 12.38 -3.70 6.43
N VAL A 125 13.07 -4.21 5.41
CA VAL A 125 12.73 -3.95 4.00
C VAL A 125 11.34 -4.49 3.66
N ARG A 126 11.02 -5.72 4.08
CA ARG A 126 9.67 -6.31 3.88
C ARG A 126 8.59 -5.51 4.58
N SER A 127 8.80 -5.10 5.83
CA SER A 127 7.82 -4.30 6.59
C SER A 127 7.55 -2.95 5.92
N ALA A 128 8.60 -2.20 5.57
CA ALA A 128 8.48 -0.90 4.92
C ALA A 128 7.75 -0.97 3.57
N LEU A 129 8.14 -1.92 2.71
CA LEU A 129 7.53 -2.08 1.39
C LEU A 129 6.12 -2.68 1.46
N GLY A 130 5.89 -3.61 2.39
CA GLY A 130 4.57 -4.21 2.63
C GLY A 130 3.55 -3.17 3.07
N LYS A 131 3.90 -2.29 4.01
CA LYS A 131 2.99 -1.24 4.48
C LYS A 131 2.72 -0.18 3.42
N LYS A 132 3.72 0.16 2.60
CA LYS A 132 3.53 1.02 1.42
C LYS A 132 2.55 0.37 0.44
N ALA A 133 2.76 -0.90 0.08
CA ALA A 133 1.87 -1.63 -0.83
C ALA A 133 0.43 -1.73 -0.26
N LEU A 134 0.29 -1.96 1.05
CA LEU A 134 -1.01 -1.98 1.73
C LEU A 134 -1.79 -0.68 1.53
N PHE A 135 -1.17 0.47 1.77
CA PHE A 135 -1.88 1.75 1.63
C PHE A 135 -2.13 2.16 0.18
N GLU A 136 -1.24 1.81 -0.74
CA GLU A 136 -1.48 2.01 -2.17
C GLU A 136 -2.66 1.17 -2.66
N SER A 137 -2.72 -0.11 -2.28
CA SER A 137 -3.86 -0.99 -2.59
C SER A 137 -5.16 -0.52 -1.94
N SER A 138 -5.09 -0.10 -0.68
CA SER A 138 -6.24 0.46 0.06
C SER A 138 -6.79 1.73 -0.60
N SER A 139 -5.90 2.59 -1.10
CA SER A 139 -6.29 3.81 -1.82
C SER A 139 -7.13 3.49 -3.06
N SER A 140 -6.77 2.44 -3.81
CA SER A 140 -7.54 2.01 -4.98
C SER A 140 -8.98 1.63 -4.61
N MET A 141 -9.16 0.90 -3.51
CA MET A 141 -10.48 0.50 -3.01
C MET A 141 -11.29 1.71 -2.51
N CYS A 142 -10.67 2.57 -1.71
CA CYS A 142 -11.34 3.75 -1.13
C CYS A 142 -11.68 4.82 -2.16
N PHE A 143 -11.06 4.80 -3.35
CA PHE A 143 -11.42 5.73 -4.42
C PHE A 143 -12.73 5.36 -5.11
N GLY A 144 -13.22 4.13 -4.93
CA GLY A 144 -14.51 3.67 -5.45
C GLY A 144 -15.71 3.99 -4.56
N THR A 145 -15.52 4.47 -3.32
CA THR A 145 -16.60 4.62 -2.34
C THR A 145 -17.33 5.97 -2.38
N GLY A 146 -16.64 7.04 -2.81
CA GLY A 146 -17.20 8.38 -2.89
C GLY A 146 -16.14 9.47 -3.02
N ALA A 147 -16.53 10.68 -3.46
CA ALA A 147 -15.60 11.78 -3.68
C ALA A 147 -14.98 12.33 -2.38
N ILE A 148 -15.76 12.37 -1.29
CA ILE A 148 -15.31 12.85 0.02
C ILE A 148 -14.27 11.89 0.61
N ASP A 149 -14.59 10.60 0.64
CA ASP A 149 -13.70 9.56 1.18
C ASP A 149 -12.40 9.46 0.37
N LYS A 150 -12.50 9.56 -0.97
CA LYS A 150 -11.33 9.64 -1.86
C LYS A 150 -10.39 10.77 -1.45
N MET A 151 -10.91 11.99 -1.28
CA MET A 151 -10.09 13.14 -0.91
C MET A 151 -9.46 12.98 0.47
N PHE A 152 -10.23 12.47 1.44
CA PHE A 152 -9.76 12.28 2.80
C PHE A 152 -8.65 11.23 2.86
N TYR A 153 -8.87 10.07 2.23
CA TYR A 153 -7.88 9.00 2.17
C TYR A 153 -6.61 9.43 1.41
N ALA A 154 -6.75 10.11 0.27
CA ALA A 154 -5.60 10.60 -0.50
C ALA A 154 -4.71 11.53 0.32
N ARG A 155 -5.30 12.48 1.06
CA ARG A 155 -4.56 13.38 1.95
C ARG A 155 -3.87 12.63 3.09
N ALA A 156 -4.56 11.66 3.70
CA ALA A 156 -3.97 10.85 4.75
C ALA A 156 -2.77 10.05 4.23
N LEU A 157 -2.90 9.42 3.06
CA LEU A 157 -1.82 8.68 2.40
C LEU A 157 -0.63 9.57 2.05
N GLU A 158 -0.86 10.76 1.49
CA GLU A 158 0.22 11.71 1.18
C GLU A 158 0.99 12.12 2.44
N LYS A 159 0.29 12.43 3.54
CA LYS A 159 0.92 12.74 4.83
C LYS A 159 1.74 11.56 5.35
N TRP A 160 1.23 10.34 5.25
CA TRP A 160 1.95 9.14 5.68
C TRP A 160 3.20 8.89 4.83
N LEU A 161 3.10 9.01 3.50
CA LEU A 161 4.25 8.90 2.61
C LEU A 161 5.32 9.93 2.97
N SER A 162 4.91 11.18 3.21
CA SER A 162 5.83 12.26 3.63
C SER A 162 6.57 11.92 4.94
N ARG A 163 5.87 11.46 5.98
CA ARG A 163 6.49 11.09 7.27
C ARG A 163 7.41 9.88 7.18
N ASN A 164 7.08 8.93 6.30
CA ASN A 164 7.78 7.65 6.20
C ASN A 164 8.78 7.60 5.02
N GLN A 165 8.97 8.71 4.29
CA GLN A 165 9.79 8.77 3.08
C GLN A 165 11.24 8.33 3.32
N SER A 166 11.82 8.69 4.47
CA SER A 166 13.20 8.32 4.81
C SER A 166 13.37 6.79 4.97
N VAL A 167 12.43 6.15 5.66
CA VAL A 167 12.41 4.69 5.85
C VAL A 167 12.21 3.98 4.52
N ILE A 168 11.25 4.45 3.70
CA ILE A 168 10.97 3.86 2.37
C ILE A 168 12.20 3.99 1.46
N SER A 169 12.85 5.15 1.43
CA SER A 169 14.05 5.37 0.62
C SER A 169 15.22 4.49 1.08
N LYS A 170 15.41 4.31 2.40
CA LYS A 170 16.39 3.36 2.95
C LYS A 170 16.03 1.91 2.58
N ALA A 171 14.76 1.52 2.66
CA ALA A 171 14.30 0.19 2.26
C ALA A 171 14.64 -0.10 0.80
N GLN A 172 14.35 0.85 -0.10
CA GLN A 172 14.66 0.75 -1.52
C GLN A 172 16.17 0.70 -1.79
N THR A 173 16.95 1.48 -1.05
CA THR A 173 18.42 1.49 -1.17
C THR A 173 19.02 0.16 -0.69
N ALA A 174 18.58 -0.37 0.45
CA ALA A 174 18.99 -1.68 0.95
C ALA A 174 18.58 -2.78 -0.03
N LEU A 175 17.33 -2.75 -0.51
CA LEU A 175 16.83 -3.67 -1.52
C LEU A 175 17.74 -3.67 -2.77
N ALA A 176 18.13 -2.49 -3.26
CA ALA A 176 18.94 -2.36 -4.46
C ALA A 176 20.40 -2.85 -4.30
N ASN A 177 21.01 -2.64 -3.14
CA ASN A 177 22.44 -2.90 -2.91
C ASN A 177 22.73 -4.28 -2.30
N GLU A 178 21.86 -4.80 -1.44
CA GLU A 178 22.13 -5.99 -0.62
C GLU A 178 21.48 -7.27 -1.15
N PHE A 179 20.55 -7.14 -2.10
CA PHE A 179 19.75 -8.25 -2.60
C PHE A 179 19.92 -8.42 -4.11
N THR A 180 20.03 -9.67 -4.54
CA THR A 180 20.04 -10.03 -5.96
C THR A 180 18.70 -9.69 -6.63
N PRO A 181 18.63 -9.51 -7.96
CA PRO A 181 17.37 -9.23 -8.65
C PRO A 181 16.24 -10.22 -8.35
N GLN A 182 16.57 -11.51 -8.18
CA GLN A 182 15.61 -12.55 -7.83
C GLN A 182 15.09 -12.38 -6.39
N GLU A 183 15.98 -12.12 -5.42
CA GLU A 183 15.58 -11.84 -4.04
C GLU A 183 14.72 -10.57 -3.95
N ARG A 184 15.05 -9.53 -4.72
CA ARG A 184 14.25 -8.30 -4.79
C ARG A 184 12.82 -8.57 -5.25
N ALA A 185 12.68 -9.30 -6.35
CA ALA A 185 11.38 -9.68 -6.87
C ALA A 185 10.56 -10.51 -5.85
N ALA A 186 11.22 -11.43 -5.13
CA ALA A 186 10.57 -12.24 -4.08
C ALA A 186 10.11 -11.39 -2.88
N ILE A 187 10.93 -10.43 -2.44
CA ILE A 187 10.59 -9.50 -1.35
C ILE A 187 9.41 -8.63 -1.75
N GLU A 188 9.44 -8.02 -2.93
CA GLU A 188 8.35 -7.18 -3.43
C GLU A 188 7.05 -7.97 -3.63
N GLN A 189 7.15 -9.19 -4.15
CA GLN A 189 5.99 -10.05 -4.32
C GLN A 189 5.39 -10.44 -2.97
N THR A 190 6.22 -10.78 -1.99
CA THR A 190 5.78 -11.08 -0.62
C THR A 190 5.07 -9.89 0.00
N ALA A 191 5.64 -8.68 -0.14
CA ALA A 191 5.04 -7.44 0.34
C ALA A 191 3.64 -7.18 -0.28
N ARG A 192 3.50 -7.39 -1.60
CA ARG A 192 2.20 -7.27 -2.28
C ARG A 192 1.19 -8.32 -1.81
N THR A 193 1.58 -9.59 -1.77
CA THR A 193 0.69 -10.68 -1.34
C THR A 193 0.23 -10.50 0.11
N GLN A 194 1.10 -10.04 1.01
CA GLN A 194 0.72 -9.73 2.38
C GLN A 194 -0.27 -8.55 2.46
N ALA A 195 -0.04 -7.50 1.68
CA ALA A 195 -0.97 -6.38 1.57
C ALA A 195 -2.36 -6.83 1.08
N GLU A 196 -2.41 -7.64 0.02
CA GLU A 196 -3.66 -8.20 -0.52
C GLU A 196 -4.38 -9.09 0.52
N ALA A 197 -3.64 -9.96 1.20
CA ALA A 197 -4.21 -10.82 2.24
C ALA A 197 -4.84 -10.02 3.38
N GLN A 198 -4.23 -8.91 3.79
CA GLN A 198 -4.79 -8.01 4.81
C GLN A 198 -6.07 -7.28 4.35
N LEU A 199 -6.21 -7.04 3.05
CA LEU A 199 -7.37 -6.35 2.46
C LEU A 199 -8.47 -7.30 1.99
N GLY A 200 -8.21 -8.61 1.91
CA GLY A 200 -9.16 -9.58 1.35
C GLY A 200 -10.51 -9.62 2.08
N TRP A 201 -10.56 -9.34 3.38
CA TRP A 201 -11.84 -9.23 4.11
C TRP A 201 -12.56 -7.91 3.82
N VAL A 202 -11.80 -6.82 3.60
CA VAL A 202 -12.30 -5.46 3.31
C VAL A 202 -12.95 -5.42 1.94
N SER A 203 -12.32 -6.05 0.94
CA SER A 203 -12.80 -6.05 -0.45
C SER A 203 -14.15 -6.75 -0.63
N ASN A 204 -14.55 -7.59 0.33
CA ASN A 204 -15.81 -8.34 0.32
C ASN A 204 -16.92 -7.68 1.18
N GLN A 205 -16.65 -6.50 1.75
CA GLN A 205 -17.63 -5.78 2.58
C GLN A 205 -18.71 -5.09 1.75
N LYS A 206 -19.84 -4.79 2.39
CA LYS A 206 -20.88 -3.95 1.79
C LYS A 206 -20.35 -2.52 1.65
N ALA A 207 -20.91 -1.78 0.69
CA ALA A 207 -20.47 -0.40 0.40
C ALA A 207 -20.44 0.51 1.64
N ARG A 208 -21.43 0.40 2.54
CA ARG A 208 -21.46 1.15 3.81
C ARG A 208 -20.24 0.85 4.69
N ASP A 209 -19.96 -0.43 4.89
CA ASP A 209 -18.90 -0.88 5.80
C ASP A 209 -17.53 -0.56 5.21
N LEU A 210 -17.40 -0.63 3.88
CA LEU A 210 -16.21 -0.19 3.15
C LEU A 210 -15.98 1.33 3.29
N ILE A 211 -17.01 2.17 3.18
CA ILE A 211 -16.92 3.62 3.41
C ILE A 211 -16.42 3.89 4.83
N GLN A 212 -17.04 3.24 5.82
CA GLN A 212 -16.65 3.41 7.22
C GLN A 212 -15.19 2.99 7.45
N TRP A 213 -14.80 1.83 6.95
CA TRP A 213 -13.42 1.34 7.04
C TRP A 213 -12.43 2.32 6.39
N CYS A 214 -12.75 2.89 5.22
CA CYS A 214 -11.90 3.88 4.56
C CYS A 214 -11.72 5.14 5.41
N GLY A 215 -12.79 5.63 6.05
CA GLY A 215 -12.73 6.77 6.96
C GLY A 215 -11.88 6.46 8.20
N ASP A 216 -12.11 5.32 8.85
CA ASP A 216 -11.38 4.91 10.05
C ASP A 216 -9.89 4.68 9.76
N ASN A 217 -9.57 4.03 8.64
CA ASN A 217 -8.20 3.81 8.19
C ASN A 217 -7.51 5.14 7.88
N ALA A 218 -8.15 6.05 7.15
CA ALA A 218 -7.60 7.39 6.91
C ALA A 218 -7.32 8.16 8.22
N ASN A 219 -8.23 8.09 9.20
CA ASN A 219 -8.03 8.69 10.52
C ASN A 219 -6.85 8.08 11.30
N ARG A 220 -6.63 6.76 11.19
CA ARG A 220 -5.46 6.10 11.78
C ARG A 220 -4.16 6.53 11.11
N ILE A 221 -4.15 6.56 9.78
CA ILE A 221 -3.02 7.03 8.97
C ILE A 221 -2.69 8.49 9.30
N GLU A 222 -3.69 9.36 9.41
CA GLU A 222 -3.50 10.78 9.71
C GLU A 222 -2.88 11.00 11.10
N ARG A 223 -3.28 10.20 12.09
CA ARG A 223 -2.75 10.24 13.47
C ARG A 223 -1.35 9.63 13.62
N GLY A 224 -0.80 9.04 12.56
CA GLY A 224 0.52 8.39 12.60
C GLY A 224 0.53 7.04 13.31
N SER A 225 -0.63 6.49 13.71
CA SER A 225 -0.71 5.18 14.38
C SER A 225 -0.31 4.01 13.47
N ALA A 226 -0.07 4.28 12.19
CA ALA A 226 0.36 3.31 11.20
C ALA A 226 1.71 3.68 10.57
N ASP A 227 2.47 4.60 11.17
CA ASP A 227 3.84 4.90 10.76
C ASP A 227 4.76 3.68 10.94
N LEU A 228 5.92 3.71 10.28
CA LEU A 228 6.90 2.61 10.29
C LEU A 228 7.83 2.64 11.51
N GLN A 229 7.77 3.69 12.32
CA GLN A 229 8.59 3.80 13.53
C GLN A 229 8.14 2.75 14.56
N GLY A 230 9.09 1.95 15.06
CA GLY A 230 8.82 0.85 16.00
C GLY A 230 8.42 -0.48 15.35
N GLU A 231 8.24 -0.52 14.03
CA GLU A 231 8.02 -1.78 13.31
C GLU A 231 9.25 -2.68 13.36
N ALA A 232 9.01 -3.99 13.45
CA ALA A 232 10.08 -4.98 13.54
C ALA A 232 11.06 -4.86 12.36
N GLY A 233 12.35 -4.78 12.67
CA GLY A 233 13.43 -4.67 11.68
C GLY A 233 13.60 -3.28 11.06
N VAL A 234 12.71 -2.31 11.30
CA VAL A 234 12.88 -0.94 10.79
C VAL A 234 14.05 -0.24 11.46
N SER A 235 14.34 -0.49 12.73
CA SER A 235 15.51 0.08 13.41
C SER A 235 16.83 -0.32 12.72
N ALA A 236 17.00 -1.62 12.41
CA ALA A 236 18.16 -2.11 11.67
C ALA A 236 18.28 -1.48 10.28
N LEU A 237 17.14 -1.28 9.61
CA LEU A 237 17.09 -0.58 8.33
C LEU A 237 17.48 0.91 8.46
N MET A 238 17.11 1.57 9.55
CA MET A 238 17.44 2.97 9.79
C MET A 238 18.93 3.16 10.14
N GLU A 239 19.56 2.17 10.76
CA GLU A 239 20.99 2.13 11.05
C GLU A 239 21.84 1.74 9.83
N PHE A 240 21.23 1.15 8.80
CA PHE A 240 21.90 0.77 7.57
C PHE A 240 22.56 1.98 6.89
N ASP A 241 23.86 1.87 6.68
CA ASP A 241 24.70 2.77 5.92
C ASP A 241 25.49 1.95 4.88
N PRO A 242 25.13 2.02 3.58
CA PRO A 242 25.78 1.23 2.54
C PRO A 242 27.26 1.60 2.37
N ALA A 243 27.70 2.78 2.84
CA ALA A 243 29.10 3.18 2.77
C ALA A 243 29.98 2.47 3.81
N ARG A 244 29.41 1.97 4.91
CA ARG A 244 30.16 1.29 5.99
C ARG A 244 30.41 -0.19 5.74
N MET A 245 29.77 -0.78 4.72
CA MET A 245 29.86 -2.22 4.45
C MET A 245 30.76 -2.59 3.27
N ARG A 246 31.42 -1.59 2.67
CA ARG A 246 32.48 -1.76 1.67
C ARG A 246 33.84 -1.54 2.31
#